data_AF-A0A1G3CSZ7-F1
#
_entry.id   AF-A0A1G3CSZ7-F1
#
_cell.length_a   1.000
_cell.length_b   1.000
_cell.length_c   1.000
_cell.angle_alpha   90.00
_cell.angle_beta   90.00
_cell.angle_gamma   90.00
#
_symmetry.space_group_name_H-M   'P 1'
#
loop_
_entity.id
_entity.type
_entity.pdbx_description
1 polymer ?
#
loop_
_entity_poly.entity_id
_entity_poly.type
_entity_poly.pdbx_seq_one_letter_code
_entity_poly.pdbx_strand_id
1 'polypeptide(L)'
;MRMLEKNLEVTKRDFENAVGKNFAKLYKQRWAEQQEIRKMEAPSEVKEYERMLQEALMMYGRYEQFTVDKNHKSGTYIERKKILDELSNKTDSLFEDAMERLEEIISADQTLRIWFDRDIDFNFGSHLSIDPIGMPRVITSKSLDNLAKDEGMKRFGWQTMSEVKLDVLREAFEEFDKQEVTAEDVEAEIERNNQQALKLKSLLADLKKRR
;
A
#
# COMPACT_ATOMS: atom_id res chain seq x y z
N MET A 1 16.83 9.13 -12.13
CA MET A 1 16.02 10.11 -11.37
C MET A 1 14.83 10.59 -12.19
N ARG A 2 15.00 11.53 -13.14
CA ARG A 2 13.89 12.16 -13.89
C ARG A 2 12.87 11.23 -14.57
N MET A 3 13.27 10.03 -15.02
CA MET A 3 12.34 9.07 -15.62
C MET A 3 11.46 8.41 -14.56
N LEU A 4 12.06 7.90 -13.48
CA LEU A 4 11.32 7.26 -12.38
C LEU A 4 10.44 8.26 -11.61
N GLU A 5 10.89 9.51 -11.45
CA GLU A 5 10.07 10.61 -10.88
C GLU A 5 8.83 10.91 -11.73
N LYS A 6 8.89 10.63 -13.04
CA LYS A 6 7.78 10.75 -13.97
C LYS A 6 7.01 9.43 -14.16
N ASN A 7 7.24 8.44 -13.30
CA ASN A 7 6.70 7.08 -13.42
C ASN A 7 6.99 6.39 -14.77
N LEU A 8 8.07 6.77 -15.46
CA LEU A 8 8.51 6.12 -16.68
C LEU A 8 9.33 4.87 -16.36
N GLU A 9 9.15 3.84 -17.18
CA GLU A 9 9.80 2.54 -16.97
C GLU A 9 11.30 2.61 -17.23
N VAL A 10 12.09 2.16 -16.27
CA VAL A 10 13.55 1.99 -16.41
C VAL A 10 13.87 0.51 -16.54
N THR A 11 14.60 0.18 -17.61
CA THR A 11 15.01 -1.21 -17.87
C THR A 11 15.87 -1.74 -16.73
N LYS A 12 15.78 -3.04 -16.47
CA LYS A 12 16.55 -3.69 -15.40
C LYS A 12 18.05 -3.48 -15.57
N ARG A 13 18.56 -3.57 -16.81
CA ARG A 13 19.98 -3.40 -17.11
C ARG A 13 20.45 -1.98 -16.76
N ASP A 14 19.69 -0.96 -17.16
CA ASP A 14 20.08 0.43 -16.94
C ASP A 14 20.02 0.78 -15.45
N PHE A 15 19.05 0.22 -14.71
CA PHE A 15 19.01 0.35 -13.25
C PHE A 15 20.20 -0.33 -12.58
N GLU A 16 20.47 -1.61 -12.88
CA GLU A 16 21.58 -2.36 -12.28
C GLU A 16 22.95 -1.72 -12.60
N ASN A 17 23.12 -1.17 -13.80
CA ASN A 17 24.32 -0.41 -14.16
C ASN A 17 24.46 0.89 -13.37
N ALA A 18 23.36 1.60 -13.09
CA ALA A 18 23.39 2.87 -12.38
C ALA A 18 23.68 2.72 -10.88
N VAL A 19 23.11 1.71 -10.22
CA VAL A 19 23.24 1.54 -8.75
C VAL A 19 24.36 0.58 -8.34
N GLY A 20 24.89 -0.22 -9.26
CA GLY A 20 25.90 -1.23 -8.96
C GLY A 20 25.35 -2.47 -8.22
N LYS A 21 26.22 -3.46 -7.97
CA LYS A 21 25.82 -4.81 -7.52
C LYS A 21 25.16 -4.84 -6.13
N ASN A 22 25.64 -4.01 -5.20
CA ASN A 22 25.17 -4.01 -3.81
C ASN A 22 23.73 -3.48 -3.71
N PHE A 23 23.48 -2.30 -4.26
CA PHE A 23 22.14 -1.70 -4.29
C PHE A 23 21.17 -2.47 -5.19
N ALA A 24 21.64 -3.11 -6.26
CA ALA A 24 20.81 -4.03 -7.05
C ALA A 24 20.33 -5.24 -6.22
N LYS A 25 21.15 -5.74 -5.27
CA LYS A 25 20.75 -6.81 -4.34
C LYS A 25 19.74 -6.28 -3.32
N LEU A 26 19.96 -5.08 -2.77
CA LEU A 26 19.03 -4.42 -1.85
C LEU A 26 17.65 -4.22 -2.48
N TYR A 27 17.61 -3.76 -3.74
CA TYR A 27 16.37 -3.65 -4.51
C TYR A 27 15.60 -4.98 -4.60
N LYS A 28 16.30 -6.08 -4.91
CA LYS A 28 15.67 -7.41 -5.01
C LYS A 28 15.08 -7.85 -3.67
N GLN A 29 15.78 -7.57 -2.57
CA GLN A 29 15.29 -7.88 -1.23
C GLN A 29 14.03 -7.07 -0.91
N ARG A 30 14.07 -5.74 -1.05
CA ARG A 30 12.91 -4.87 -0.78
C ARG A 30 11.72 -5.20 -1.66
N TRP A 31 11.96 -5.52 -2.93
CA TRP A 31 10.89 -5.95 -3.82
C TRP A 31 10.28 -7.29 -3.37
N ALA A 32 11.09 -8.23 -2.88
CA ALA A 32 10.58 -9.48 -2.31
C ALA A 32 9.75 -9.23 -1.04
N GLU A 33 10.20 -8.36 -0.14
CA GLU A 33 9.43 -7.93 1.04
C GLU A 33 8.07 -7.34 0.63
N GLN A 34 8.04 -6.48 -0.40
CA GLN A 34 6.80 -5.95 -0.97
C GLN A 34 5.89 -7.04 -1.56
N GLN A 35 6.44 -8.11 -2.14
CA GLN A 35 5.62 -9.24 -2.59
C GLN A 35 4.99 -9.99 -1.43
N GLU A 36 5.68 -10.14 -0.30
CA GLU A 36 5.12 -10.76 0.90
C GLU A 36 4.01 -9.90 1.51
N ILE A 37 4.20 -8.59 1.60
CA ILE A 37 3.15 -7.67 2.06
C ILE A 37 1.90 -7.75 1.15
N ARG A 38 2.09 -7.91 -0.16
CA ARG A 38 0.99 -8.08 -1.13
C ARG A 38 0.26 -9.41 -1.03
N LYS A 39 0.86 -10.42 -0.39
CA LYS A 39 0.20 -11.70 -0.09
C LYS A 39 -0.59 -11.66 1.21
N MET A 40 -0.53 -10.56 1.97
CA MET A 40 -1.32 -10.41 3.18
C MET A 40 -2.80 -10.48 2.83
N GLU A 41 -3.49 -11.47 3.38
CA GLU A 41 -4.91 -11.64 3.19
C GLU A 41 -5.70 -11.01 4.33
N ALA A 42 -6.91 -10.54 4.02
CA ALA A 42 -7.85 -10.11 5.03
C ALA A 42 -8.12 -11.26 6.04
N PRO A 43 -8.21 -10.95 7.34
CA PRO A 43 -8.60 -11.91 8.37
C PRO A 43 -9.94 -12.60 8.05
N SER A 44 -10.15 -13.78 8.62
CA SER A 44 -11.34 -14.61 8.40
C SER A 44 -12.65 -13.86 8.66
N GLU A 45 -12.66 -13.03 9.69
CA GLU A 45 -13.78 -12.22 10.16
C GLU A 45 -14.15 -11.17 9.12
N VAL A 46 -13.14 -10.47 8.57
CA VAL A 46 -13.33 -9.49 7.49
C VAL A 46 -13.83 -10.17 6.20
N LYS A 47 -13.31 -11.36 5.89
CA LYS A 47 -13.78 -12.17 4.75
C LYS A 47 -15.22 -12.65 4.92
N GLU A 48 -15.62 -12.98 6.14
CA GLU A 48 -17.00 -13.36 6.45
C GLU A 48 -17.95 -12.19 6.20
N TYR A 49 -17.62 -11.00 6.72
CA TYR A 49 -18.36 -9.78 6.41
C TYR A 49 -18.42 -9.53 4.89
N GLU A 50 -17.30 -9.65 4.18
CA GLU A 50 -17.27 -9.42 2.72
C GLU A 50 -18.23 -10.35 1.99
N ARG A 51 -18.30 -11.62 2.40
CA ARG A 51 -19.24 -12.60 1.85
C ARG A 51 -20.69 -12.21 2.12
N MET A 52 -21.02 -11.77 3.35
CA MET A 52 -22.37 -11.33 3.71
C MET A 52 -22.79 -10.09 2.90
N LEU A 53 -21.89 -9.12 2.79
CA LEU A 53 -22.11 -7.93 1.96
C LEU A 53 -22.31 -8.29 0.49
N GLN A 54 -21.53 -9.24 -0.05
CA GLN A 54 -21.69 -9.70 -1.42
C GLN A 54 -23.06 -10.36 -1.66
N GLU A 55 -23.56 -11.12 -0.69
CA GLU A 55 -24.90 -11.71 -0.74
C GLU A 55 -25.99 -10.62 -0.74
N ALA A 56 -25.87 -9.63 0.13
CA ALA A 56 -26.77 -8.47 0.17
C ALA A 56 -26.79 -7.71 -1.17
N LEU A 57 -25.61 -7.41 -1.73
CA LEU A 57 -25.47 -6.75 -3.03
C LEU A 57 -26.08 -7.57 -4.17
N MET A 58 -25.93 -8.89 -4.15
CA MET A 58 -26.55 -9.76 -5.15
C MET A 58 -28.07 -9.75 -5.04
N MET A 59 -28.64 -9.76 -3.83
CA MET A 59 -30.09 -9.62 -3.64
C MET A 59 -30.59 -8.24 -4.08
N TYR A 60 -29.88 -7.17 -3.73
CA TYR A 60 -30.18 -5.82 -4.20
C TYR A 60 -30.20 -5.73 -5.73
N GLY A 61 -29.20 -6.33 -6.40
CA GLY A 61 -29.18 -6.39 -7.86
C GLY A 61 -30.37 -7.13 -8.47
N ARG A 62 -30.87 -8.19 -7.79
CA ARG A 62 -32.10 -8.89 -8.21
C ARG A 62 -33.35 -8.04 -7.99
N TYR A 63 -33.42 -7.35 -6.87
CA TYR A 63 -34.49 -6.39 -6.57
C TYR A 63 -34.56 -5.30 -7.66
N GLU A 64 -33.44 -4.63 -7.93
CA GLU A 64 -33.33 -3.59 -8.98
C GLU A 64 -33.67 -4.13 -10.38
N GLN A 65 -33.26 -5.34 -10.71
CA GLN A 65 -33.63 -5.94 -11.99
C GLN A 65 -35.14 -6.16 -12.09
N PHE A 66 -35.79 -6.59 -11.01
CA PHE A 66 -37.23 -6.84 -10.97
C PHE A 66 -38.08 -5.55 -10.97
N THR A 67 -37.56 -4.45 -10.38
CA THR A 67 -38.21 -3.13 -10.44
C THR A 67 -38.24 -2.60 -11.88
N VAL A 68 -37.11 -2.68 -12.58
CA VAL A 68 -36.92 -2.12 -13.93
C VAL A 68 -37.57 -2.99 -15.02
N ASP A 69 -37.58 -4.30 -14.87
CA ASP A 69 -38.11 -5.18 -15.89
C ASP A 69 -39.64 -5.10 -16.00
N LYS A 70 -40.09 -4.47 -17.09
CA LYS A 70 -41.51 -4.30 -17.43
C LYS A 70 -42.15 -5.57 -18.01
N ASN A 71 -41.34 -6.59 -18.34
CA ASN A 71 -41.77 -7.81 -19.03
C ASN A 71 -41.92 -9.02 -18.11
N HIS A 72 -41.72 -8.87 -16.78
CA HIS A 72 -42.03 -9.95 -15.84
C HIS A 72 -43.52 -10.32 -15.95
N LYS A 73 -43.79 -11.51 -16.51
CA LYS A 73 -45.12 -12.10 -16.70
C LYS A 73 -45.74 -12.60 -15.38
N SER A 74 -45.47 -11.92 -14.27
CA SER A 74 -45.97 -12.25 -12.95
C SER A 74 -47.29 -11.51 -12.73
N GLY A 75 -48.38 -12.21 -13.06
CA GLY A 75 -49.76 -11.99 -12.62
C GLY A 75 -50.23 -10.56 -12.36
N THR A 76 -51.23 -10.43 -11.48
CA THR A 76 -51.91 -9.16 -11.20
C THR A 76 -50.97 -8.18 -10.49
N TYR A 77 -51.19 -6.86 -10.60
CA TYR A 77 -50.40 -5.81 -9.92
C TYR A 77 -50.09 -6.11 -8.43
N ILE A 78 -51.05 -6.72 -7.73
CA ILE A 78 -50.95 -7.10 -6.31
C ILE A 78 -49.84 -8.15 -6.08
N GLU A 79 -49.69 -9.14 -6.97
CA GLU A 79 -48.67 -10.19 -6.85
C GLU A 79 -47.27 -9.64 -7.11
N ARG A 80 -47.14 -8.76 -8.12
CA ARG A 80 -45.88 -8.08 -8.42
C ARG A 80 -45.43 -7.22 -7.23
N LYS A 81 -46.35 -6.46 -6.63
CA LYS A 81 -46.04 -5.64 -5.44
C LYS A 81 -45.57 -6.51 -4.28
N LYS A 82 -46.26 -7.63 -4.02
CA LYS A 82 -45.88 -8.55 -2.94
C LYS A 82 -44.47 -9.11 -3.12
N ILE A 83 -44.12 -9.56 -4.32
CA ILE A 83 -42.76 -10.06 -4.62
C ILE A 83 -41.73 -8.95 -4.42
N LEU A 84 -42.05 -7.72 -4.80
CA LEU A 84 -41.17 -6.58 -4.63
C LEU A 84 -40.93 -6.26 -3.15
N ASP A 85 -41.99 -6.26 -2.35
CA ASP A 85 -41.91 -6.06 -0.89
C ASP A 85 -41.07 -7.19 -0.24
N GLU A 86 -41.26 -8.45 -0.66
CA GLU A 86 -40.46 -9.59 -0.18
C GLU A 86 -38.98 -9.46 -0.54
N LEU A 87 -38.65 -9.02 -1.76
CA LEU A 87 -37.27 -8.79 -2.20
C LEU A 87 -36.63 -7.60 -1.48
N SER A 88 -37.37 -6.51 -1.27
CA SER A 88 -36.89 -5.34 -0.51
C SER A 88 -36.57 -5.75 0.93
N ASN A 89 -37.53 -6.34 1.65
CA ASN A 89 -37.36 -6.75 3.04
C ASN A 89 -36.19 -7.72 3.21
N LYS A 90 -36.03 -8.66 2.27
CA LYS A 90 -34.89 -9.59 2.29
C LYS A 90 -33.56 -8.88 2.04
N THR A 91 -33.55 -7.89 1.16
CA THR A 91 -32.34 -7.12 0.85
C THR A 91 -31.93 -6.27 2.07
N ASP A 92 -32.89 -5.58 2.68
CA ASP A 92 -32.67 -4.77 3.88
C ASP A 92 -32.14 -5.62 5.03
N SER A 93 -32.77 -6.78 5.30
CA SER A 93 -32.31 -7.73 6.32
C SER A 93 -30.87 -8.22 6.08
N LEU A 94 -30.48 -8.50 4.84
CA LEU A 94 -29.10 -8.94 4.55
C LEU A 94 -28.07 -7.81 4.73
N PHE A 95 -28.45 -6.56 4.46
CA PHE A 95 -27.58 -5.41 4.74
C PHE A 95 -27.48 -5.14 6.23
N GLU A 96 -28.58 -5.28 6.98
CA GLU A 96 -28.59 -5.21 8.45
C GLU A 96 -27.68 -6.27 9.07
N ASP A 97 -27.83 -7.55 8.67
CA ASP A 97 -26.98 -8.66 9.14
C ASP A 97 -25.49 -8.40 8.85
N ALA A 98 -25.18 -7.87 7.66
CA ALA A 98 -23.81 -7.52 7.31
C ALA A 98 -23.28 -6.34 8.15
N MET A 99 -24.11 -5.33 8.43
CA MET A 99 -23.73 -4.19 9.26
C MET A 99 -23.51 -4.60 10.71
N GLU A 100 -24.38 -5.45 11.26
CA GLU A 100 -24.22 -6.02 12.60
C GLU A 100 -22.90 -6.79 12.69
N ARG A 101 -22.61 -7.63 11.68
CA ARG A 101 -21.34 -8.36 11.63
C ARG A 101 -20.14 -7.40 11.60
N LEU A 102 -20.22 -6.30 10.86
CA LEU A 102 -19.17 -5.28 10.83
C LEU A 102 -18.96 -4.66 12.22
N GLU A 103 -20.05 -4.31 12.91
CA GLU A 103 -20.01 -3.74 14.26
C GLU A 103 -19.38 -4.70 15.27
N GLU A 104 -19.74 -5.99 15.23
CA GLU A 104 -19.13 -7.03 16.06
C GLU A 104 -17.61 -7.11 15.84
N ILE A 105 -17.16 -7.14 14.57
CA ILE A 105 -15.75 -7.26 14.20
C ILE A 105 -14.96 -6.08 14.75
N ILE A 106 -15.45 -4.86 14.51
CA ILE A 106 -14.74 -3.64 14.91
C ILE A 106 -14.79 -3.40 16.42
N SER A 107 -15.87 -3.82 17.08
CA SER A 107 -15.97 -3.76 18.55
C SER A 107 -15.05 -4.77 19.22
N ALA A 108 -14.85 -5.95 18.62
CA ALA A 108 -13.91 -6.95 19.10
C ALA A 108 -12.45 -6.55 18.86
N ASP A 109 -12.13 -6.01 17.67
CA ASP A 109 -10.78 -5.57 17.31
C ASP A 109 -10.82 -4.32 16.41
N GLN A 110 -10.51 -3.17 17.01
CA GLN A 110 -10.45 -1.90 16.31
C GLN A 110 -9.32 -1.82 15.28
N THR A 111 -8.29 -2.67 15.37
CA THR A 111 -7.19 -2.66 14.40
C THR A 111 -7.64 -3.13 13.01
N LEU A 112 -8.75 -3.89 12.94
CA LEU A 112 -9.33 -4.38 11.70
C LEU A 112 -9.93 -3.28 10.83
N ARG A 113 -10.13 -2.07 11.37
CA ARG A 113 -10.55 -0.88 10.60
C ARG A 113 -9.67 -0.62 9.38
N ILE A 114 -8.38 -0.99 9.44
CA ILE A 114 -7.43 -0.81 8.33
C ILE A 114 -7.84 -1.57 7.06
N TRP A 115 -8.65 -2.62 7.18
CA TRP A 115 -9.09 -3.45 6.06
C TRP A 115 -10.27 -2.87 5.27
N PHE A 116 -10.85 -1.76 5.72
CA PHE A 116 -12.01 -1.15 5.11
C PHE A 116 -11.66 0.13 4.36
N ASP A 117 -12.41 0.42 3.31
CA ASP A 117 -12.14 1.52 2.38
C ASP A 117 -12.48 2.91 2.92
N ARG A 118 -13.30 2.97 3.97
CA ARG A 118 -13.76 4.19 4.63
C ARG A 118 -13.68 4.06 6.15
N ASP A 119 -13.72 5.21 6.83
CA ASP A 119 -13.77 5.24 8.29
C ASP A 119 -15.06 4.62 8.80
N ILE A 120 -14.93 3.79 9.83
CA ILE A 120 -16.06 3.10 10.47
C ILE A 120 -16.43 3.86 11.73
N ASP A 121 -17.55 4.56 11.67
CA ASP A 121 -18.16 5.22 12.82
C ASP A 121 -19.65 4.88 12.86
N PHE A 122 -20.08 4.24 13.95
CA PHE A 122 -21.46 3.83 14.17
C PHE A 122 -22.31 4.93 14.84
N ASN A 123 -21.72 6.09 15.15
CA ASN A 123 -22.47 7.21 15.71
C ASN A 123 -23.44 7.82 14.70
N PHE A 124 -24.50 8.44 15.23
CA PHE A 124 -25.50 9.13 14.43
C PHE A 124 -24.88 10.28 13.62
N GLY A 125 -25.11 10.29 12.30
CA GLY A 125 -24.58 11.30 11.38
C GLY A 125 -23.25 10.94 10.71
N SER A 126 -22.78 9.70 10.86
CA SER A 126 -21.61 9.20 10.13
C SER A 126 -21.91 8.95 8.65
N HIS A 127 -20.86 8.58 7.90
CA HIS A 127 -20.97 8.21 6.47
C HIS A 127 -21.44 6.77 6.23
N LEU A 128 -21.73 6.01 7.29
CA LEU A 128 -22.23 4.64 7.17
C LEU A 128 -23.74 4.64 6.96
N SER A 129 -24.19 3.83 6.00
CA SER A 129 -25.62 3.61 5.76
C SER A 129 -25.86 2.19 5.26
N ILE A 130 -27.07 1.69 5.56
CA ILE A 130 -27.53 0.34 5.25
C ILE A 130 -28.05 0.32 3.80
N ASP A 131 -27.14 0.57 2.86
CA ASP A 131 -27.43 0.59 1.43
C ASP A 131 -26.20 0.16 0.62
N PRO A 132 -26.37 -0.19 -0.67
CA PRO A 132 -25.27 -0.66 -1.49
C PRO A 132 -24.07 0.30 -1.51
N ILE A 133 -24.26 1.61 -1.50
CA ILE A 133 -23.20 2.60 -1.64
C ILE A 133 -22.56 2.88 -0.28
N GLY A 134 -23.36 3.01 0.77
CA GLY A 134 -22.93 3.36 2.13
C GLY A 134 -22.09 2.30 2.84
N MET A 135 -22.34 1.02 2.55
CA MET A 135 -21.69 -0.11 3.22
C MET A 135 -20.17 -0.18 2.93
N PRO A 136 -19.31 -0.23 3.98
CA PRO A 136 -17.86 -0.31 3.82
C PRO A 136 -17.41 -1.49 2.96
N ARG A 137 -16.44 -1.25 2.08
CA ARG A 137 -15.83 -2.30 1.26
C ARG A 137 -14.51 -2.72 1.86
N VAL A 138 -14.18 -4.00 1.73
CA VAL A 138 -12.82 -4.47 1.98
C VAL A 138 -11.91 -3.83 0.93
N ILE A 139 -10.77 -3.29 1.34
CA ILE A 139 -9.81 -2.60 0.45
C ILE A 139 -9.37 -3.43 -0.76
N THR A 140 -9.33 -4.76 -0.62
CA THR A 140 -8.95 -5.70 -1.69
C THR A 140 -10.10 -6.01 -2.65
N SER A 141 -11.31 -5.54 -2.36
CA SER A 141 -12.50 -5.77 -3.16
C SER A 141 -12.40 -5.09 -4.53
N LYS A 142 -12.93 -5.75 -5.56
CA LYS A 142 -13.01 -5.23 -6.93
C LYS A 142 -14.24 -4.35 -7.18
N SER A 143 -15.06 -4.09 -6.15
CA SER A 143 -16.28 -3.29 -6.25
C SER A 143 -16.02 -1.91 -6.88
N LEU A 144 -17.00 -1.38 -7.61
CA LEU A 144 -16.93 0.00 -8.11
C LEU A 144 -16.99 1.02 -6.97
N ASP A 145 -17.72 0.70 -5.90
CA ASP A 145 -17.91 1.54 -4.71
C ASP A 145 -16.76 1.45 -3.70
N ASN A 146 -15.70 0.70 -4.02
CA ASN A 146 -14.49 0.67 -3.20
C ASN A 146 -13.74 2.01 -3.35
N LEU A 147 -13.76 2.82 -2.28
CA LEU A 147 -13.13 4.14 -2.23
C LEU A 147 -11.60 4.08 -2.10
N ALA A 148 -11.06 2.91 -1.75
CA ALA A 148 -9.65 2.72 -1.45
C ALA A 148 -8.85 2.13 -2.63
N LYS A 149 -9.36 2.19 -3.88
CA LYS A 149 -8.67 1.63 -5.05
C LYS A 149 -7.23 2.13 -5.23
N ASP A 150 -7.00 3.43 -5.02
CA ASP A 150 -5.67 4.03 -5.19
C ASP A 150 -4.92 4.23 -3.85
N GLU A 151 -5.65 4.29 -2.74
CA GLU A 151 -5.08 4.62 -1.41
C GLU A 151 -5.02 3.45 -0.45
N GLY A 152 -5.89 2.45 -0.59
CA GLY A 152 -5.96 1.28 0.30
C GLY A 152 -4.66 0.50 0.30
N MET A 153 -4.04 0.36 -0.87
CA MET A 153 -2.72 -0.27 -1.00
C MET A 153 -1.63 0.52 -0.25
N LYS A 154 -1.69 1.86 -0.27
CA LYS A 154 -0.73 2.71 0.45
C LYS A 154 -0.86 2.56 1.98
N ARG A 155 -2.06 2.28 2.50
CA ARG A 155 -2.28 2.07 3.95
C ARG A 155 -1.49 0.89 4.52
N PHE A 156 -1.19 -0.12 3.69
CA PHE A 156 -0.38 -1.28 4.05
C PHE A 156 1.11 -1.08 3.73
N GLY A 157 1.52 0.13 3.34
CA GLY A 157 2.88 0.42 2.92
C GLY A 157 3.25 -0.23 1.59
N TRP A 158 2.27 -0.51 0.73
CA TRP A 158 2.57 -1.05 -0.59
C TRP A 158 3.29 0.02 -1.41
N GLN A 159 4.46 -0.35 -1.89
CA GLN A 159 5.24 0.46 -2.81
C GLN A 159 5.16 -0.17 -4.20
N THR A 160 5.05 0.69 -5.21
CA THR A 160 5.22 0.31 -6.60
C THR A 160 6.67 -0.06 -6.86
N MET A 161 6.91 -0.81 -7.93
CA MET A 161 8.27 -1.17 -8.32
C MET A 161 9.14 0.08 -8.58
N SER A 162 8.54 1.15 -9.11
CA SER A 162 9.21 2.43 -9.35
C SER A 162 9.59 3.16 -8.06
N GLU A 163 8.71 3.16 -7.05
CA GLU A 163 8.99 3.74 -5.73
C GLU A 163 10.13 2.99 -5.03
N VAL A 164 10.12 1.65 -5.05
CA VAL A 164 11.23 0.85 -4.47
C VAL A 164 12.55 1.13 -5.20
N LYS A 165 12.52 1.27 -6.54
CA LYS A 165 13.72 1.67 -7.31
C LYS A 165 14.20 3.08 -6.93
N LEU A 166 13.29 4.02 -6.72
CA LEU A 166 13.63 5.39 -6.32
C LEU A 166 14.27 5.44 -4.94
N ASP A 167 13.72 4.70 -3.96
CA ASP A 167 14.27 4.66 -2.61
C ASP A 167 15.69 4.08 -2.60
N VAL A 168 15.91 2.98 -3.33
CA VAL A 168 17.25 2.39 -3.46
C VAL A 168 18.22 3.32 -4.18
N LEU A 169 17.76 4.05 -5.20
CA LEU A 169 18.58 5.05 -5.88
C LEU A 169 18.94 6.21 -4.94
N ARG A 170 18.00 6.70 -4.14
CA ARG A 170 18.25 7.76 -3.14
C ARG A 170 19.31 7.33 -2.13
N GLU A 171 19.19 6.11 -1.60
CA GLU A 171 20.20 5.56 -0.69
C GLU A 171 21.56 5.37 -1.35
N ALA A 172 21.58 4.97 -2.62
CA ALA A 172 22.83 4.90 -3.38
C ALA A 172 23.48 6.28 -3.49
N PHE A 173 22.71 7.33 -3.82
CA PHE A 173 23.21 8.70 -3.86
C PHE A 173 23.72 9.18 -2.50
N GLU A 174 22.97 8.96 -1.42
CA GLU A 174 23.40 9.34 -0.07
C GLU A 174 24.71 8.64 0.35
N GLU A 175 24.91 7.40 -0.07
CA GLU A 175 26.17 6.68 0.17
C GLU A 175 27.32 7.25 -0.67
N PHE A 176 27.06 7.65 -1.92
CA PHE A 176 28.05 8.34 -2.74
C PHE A 176 28.44 9.69 -2.14
N ASP A 177 27.47 10.49 -1.68
CA ASP A 177 27.72 11.79 -1.05
C ASP A 177 28.55 11.63 0.24
N LYS A 178 28.37 10.53 0.98
CA LYS A 178 29.21 10.21 2.16
C LYS A 178 30.62 9.74 1.81
N GLN A 179 30.82 9.18 0.61
CA GLN A 179 32.11 8.71 0.12
C GLN A 179 32.90 9.79 -0.62
N GLU A 180 32.27 10.91 -0.98
CA GLU A 180 33.00 12.07 -1.49
C GLU A 180 33.95 12.60 -0.42
N VAL A 181 35.24 12.33 -0.61
CA VAL A 181 36.33 12.94 0.14
C VAL A 181 36.28 14.43 -0.16
N THR A 182 35.99 15.24 0.86
CA THR A 182 35.90 16.69 0.67
C THR A 182 37.29 17.25 0.36
N ALA A 183 37.36 18.43 -0.26
CA ALA A 183 38.63 19.10 -0.51
C ALA A 183 39.43 19.32 0.80
N GLU A 184 38.72 19.52 1.91
CA GLU A 184 39.27 19.64 3.26
C GLU A 184 39.90 18.33 3.75
N ASP A 185 39.28 17.18 3.48
CA ASP A 185 39.82 15.87 3.81
C ASP A 185 41.10 15.56 3.01
N VAL A 186 41.15 15.95 1.73
CA VAL A 186 42.35 15.82 0.88
C VAL A 186 43.48 16.71 1.40
N GLU A 187 43.18 17.96 1.76
CA GLU A 187 44.16 18.90 2.29
C GLU A 187 44.71 18.45 3.65
N ALA A 188 43.84 17.94 4.53
CA ALA A 188 44.24 17.34 5.80
C ALA A 188 45.16 16.12 5.60
N GLU A 189 44.93 15.30 4.57
CA GLU A 189 45.78 14.15 4.26
C GLU A 189 47.15 14.59 3.71
N ILE A 190 47.20 15.63 2.86
CA ILE A 190 48.45 16.21 2.36
C ILE A 190 49.28 16.80 3.51
N GLU A 191 48.64 17.54 4.42
CA GLU A 191 49.28 18.11 5.61
C GLU A 191 49.90 17.01 6.49
N ARG A 192 49.14 15.94 6.78
CA ARG A 192 49.62 14.78 7.55
C ARG A 192 50.83 14.11 6.89
N ASN A 193 50.77 13.89 5.58
CA ASN A 193 51.87 13.28 4.83
C ASN A 193 53.13 14.16 4.82
N ASN A 194 52.98 15.48 4.68
CA ASN A 194 54.09 16.43 4.75
C ASN A 194 54.75 16.45 6.13
N GLN A 195 53.96 16.44 7.21
CA GLN A 195 54.47 16.36 8.57
C GLN A 195 55.24 15.06 8.83
N GLN A 196 54.73 13.91 8.36
CA GLN A 196 55.43 12.63 8.45
C GLN A 196 56.75 12.65 7.67
N ALA A 197 56.76 13.21 6.45
CA ALA A 197 57.97 13.33 5.63
C ALA A 197 59.05 14.20 6.31
N LEU A 198 58.65 15.31 6.95
CA LEU A 198 59.57 16.15 7.72
C LEU A 198 60.17 15.41 8.91
N LYS A 199 59.35 14.63 9.63
CA LYS A 199 59.76 13.81 10.78
C LYS A 199 60.72 12.68 10.37
N LEU A 200 60.49 12.07 9.21
CA LEU A 200 61.41 11.08 8.64
C LEU A 200 62.75 11.71 8.24
N LYS A 201 62.73 12.90 7.62
CA LYS A 201 63.95 13.62 7.24
C LYS A 201 64.81 13.98 8.46
N SER A 202 64.20 14.43 9.56
CA SER A 202 64.95 14.73 10.78
C SER A 202 65.55 13.47 11.41
N LEU A 203 64.79 12.37 11.49
CA LEU A 203 65.31 11.08 11.98
C LEU A 203 66.49 10.58 11.14
N LEU A 204 66.40 10.68 9.81
CA LEU A 204 67.47 10.31 8.90
C LEU A 204 68.72 11.17 9.10
N ALA A 205 68.55 12.47 9.30
CA ALA A 205 69.67 13.37 9.58
C ALA A 205 70.38 13.03 10.91
N ASP A 206 69.62 12.68 11.94
CA ASP A 206 70.17 12.26 13.23
C ASP A 206 70.89 10.91 13.16
N LEU A 207 70.35 9.96 12.40
CA LEU A 207 71.01 8.69 12.10
C LEU A 207 72.33 8.88 11.35
N LYS A 208 72.37 9.82 10.40
CA LYS A 208 73.56 10.13 9.59
C LYS A 208 74.65 10.84 10.40
N LYS A 209 74.30 11.55 11.46
CA LYS A 209 75.25 12.17 12.41
C LYS A 209 75.82 11.20 13.44
N ARG A 210 75.16 10.06 13.68
CA ARG A 210 75.58 9.03 14.65
C ARG A 210 76.48 7.95 14.04
N ARG A 211 76.83 8.07 12.76
CA ARG A 211 77.67 7.14 12.00
C ARG A 211 78.96 7.83 11.58
#